data_AF-A0A7X7PCM8-F1
#
_entry.id   AF-A0A7X7PCM8-F1
#
_cell.length_a   1.000
_cell.length_b   1.000
_cell.length_c   1.000
_cell.angle_alpha   90.00
_cell.angle_beta   90.00
_cell.angle_gamma   90.00
#
_symmetry.space_group_name_H-M   'P 1'
#
loop_
_entity.id
_entity.type
_entity.pdbx_description
1 polymer ?
#
loop_
_entity_poly.entity_id
_entity_poly.type
_entity_poly.pdbx_seq_one_letter_code
_entity_poly.pdbx_strand_id
1 'polypeptide(L)'
;MRHIDFEVDRAHARSVNQTLGDMRRLQFSSALVALALVAGAVGLFFVGRAWATVLGFVLVAGAVTCVWLVLWVPRKVGSIDDLYRDNPVVPAVVGALQPRGVTLLSLLDVAKPGNEPKYALVTRNIARRPLQRLRVGDRVPAVALCNDRSRHSTDDTWEMVTIMPIEWGTRDAGVLARAEAEIPAVEWDFLASRIDETEAIRTSRLTRQLIPADEWPDELR
;
A
#
# COMPACT_ATOMS: atom_id res chain seq x y z
N MET A 1 -13.49 15.29 1.93
CA MET A 1 -12.55 14.32 1.36
C MET A 1 -12.87 14.11 -0.12
N ARG A 2 -11.86 14.07 -1.00
CA ARG A 2 -12.01 14.04 -2.47
C ARG A 2 -11.74 12.63 -3.00
N HIS A 3 -12.45 12.16 -4.01
CA HIS A 3 -12.28 10.81 -4.56
C HIS A 3 -12.15 10.87 -6.08
N ILE A 4 -11.29 10.02 -6.63
CA ILE A 4 -11.11 9.90 -8.08
C ILE A 4 -11.46 8.49 -8.55
N ASP A 5 -12.30 8.38 -9.58
CA ASP A 5 -12.63 7.11 -10.21
C ASP A 5 -11.90 6.99 -11.55
N PHE A 6 -11.22 5.87 -11.75
CA PHE A 6 -10.51 5.54 -12.98
C PHE A 6 -10.35 4.04 -13.15
N GLU A 7 -10.22 3.60 -14.39
CA GLU A 7 -9.90 2.20 -14.68
C GLU A 7 -8.45 1.91 -14.30
N VAL A 8 -8.25 1.07 -13.28
CA VAL A 8 -6.92 0.69 -12.83
C VAL A 8 -6.32 -0.33 -13.80
N ASP A 9 -5.13 -0.01 -14.33
CA ASP A 9 -4.29 -0.98 -15.02
C ASP A 9 -3.74 -1.97 -13.99
N ARG A 10 -4.49 -3.05 -13.77
CA ARG A 10 -4.15 -4.08 -12.78
C ARG A 10 -2.81 -4.76 -13.07
N ALA A 11 -2.43 -4.87 -14.34
CA ALA A 11 -1.14 -5.48 -14.72
C ALA A 11 0.02 -4.57 -14.32
N HIS A 12 -0.13 -3.26 -14.53
CA HIS A 12 0.80 -2.24 -14.07
C HIS A 12 0.85 -2.15 -12.55
N ALA A 13 -0.29 -2.03 -11.87
CA ALA A 13 -0.37 -1.92 -10.42
C ALA A 13 0.30 -3.10 -9.71
N ARG A 14 0.14 -4.32 -10.25
CA ARG A 14 0.83 -5.53 -9.77
C ARG A 14 2.35 -5.49 -9.96
N SER A 15 2.84 -4.85 -11.01
CA SER A 15 4.28 -4.73 -11.27
C SER A 15 4.98 -3.69 -10.39
N VAL A 16 4.22 -2.70 -9.89
CA VAL A 16 4.77 -1.55 -9.14
C VAL A 16 4.57 -1.69 -7.63
N ASN A 17 3.46 -2.30 -7.20
CA ASN A 17 3.14 -2.43 -5.79
C ASN A 17 3.89 -3.63 -5.17
N GLN A 18 4.94 -3.37 -4.39
CA GLN A 18 5.74 -4.39 -3.70
C GLN A 18 4.91 -5.32 -2.82
N THR A 19 3.80 -4.82 -2.27
CA THR A 19 2.83 -5.59 -1.47
C THR A 19 2.27 -6.80 -2.24
N LEU A 20 2.18 -6.73 -3.57
CA LEU A 20 1.73 -7.84 -4.43
C LEU A 20 2.89 -8.72 -4.90
N GLY A 21 4.12 -8.18 -4.97
CA GLY A 21 5.33 -8.94 -5.24
C GLY A 21 5.66 -9.94 -4.12
N ASP A 22 5.51 -9.52 -2.87
CA ASP A 22 5.68 -10.40 -1.70
C ASP A 22 4.63 -11.53 -1.67
N MET A 23 3.41 -11.27 -2.16
CA MET A 23 2.39 -12.32 -2.31
C MET A 23 2.79 -13.40 -3.31
N ARG A 24 3.43 -13.04 -4.43
CA ARG A 24 3.96 -14.04 -5.38
C ARG A 24 5.03 -14.91 -4.72
N ARG A 25 5.93 -14.31 -3.94
CA ARG A 25 6.95 -15.07 -3.21
C ARG A 25 6.32 -16.01 -2.18
N LEU A 26 5.25 -15.56 -1.50
CA LEU A 26 4.46 -16.42 -0.61
C LEU A 26 3.79 -17.56 -1.39
N GLN A 27 3.17 -17.27 -2.54
CA GLN A 27 2.53 -18.27 -3.40
C GLN A 27 3.52 -19.30 -3.95
N PHE A 28 4.70 -18.86 -4.38
CA PHE A 28 5.79 -19.75 -4.80
C PHE A 28 6.27 -20.62 -3.65
N SER A 29 6.42 -20.06 -2.45
CA SER A 29 6.78 -20.83 -1.26
C SER A 29 5.70 -21.86 -0.92
N SER A 30 4.42 -21.48 -0.93
CA SER A 30 3.30 -22.41 -0.70
C SER A 30 3.20 -23.49 -1.77
N ALA A 31 3.47 -23.16 -3.04
CA ALA A 31 3.51 -24.14 -4.13
C ALA A 31 4.68 -25.12 -3.96
N LEU A 32 5.86 -24.65 -3.54
CA LEU A 32 7.02 -25.50 -3.27
C LEU A 32 6.75 -26.46 -2.10
N VAL A 33 6.12 -25.96 -1.04
CA VAL A 33 5.69 -26.79 0.11
C VAL A 33 4.66 -27.82 -0.34
N ALA A 34 3.66 -27.43 -1.13
CA ALA A 34 2.68 -28.38 -1.67
C ALA A 34 3.34 -29.48 -2.51
N LEU A 35 4.33 -29.13 -3.34
CA LEU A 35 5.10 -30.10 -4.13
C LEU A 35 5.88 -31.08 -3.23
N ALA A 36 6.52 -30.57 -2.17
CA ALA A 36 7.24 -31.39 -1.21
C ALA A 36 6.30 -32.36 -0.46
N LEU A 37 5.10 -31.91 -0.10
CA LEU A 37 4.09 -32.76 0.54
C LEU A 37 3.60 -33.87 -0.40
N VAL A 38 3.37 -33.56 -1.68
CA VAL A 38 3.00 -34.55 -2.70
C VAL A 38 4.13 -35.56 -2.92
N ALA A 39 5.37 -35.10 -3.04
CA ALA A 39 6.53 -35.98 -3.18
C ALA A 39 6.70 -36.92 -1.96
N GLY A 40 6.49 -36.39 -0.74
CA GLY A 40 6.47 -37.19 0.48
C GLY A 40 5.36 -38.25 0.48
N ALA A 41 4.16 -37.89 0.01
CA ALA A 41 3.04 -38.82 -0.09
C ALA A 41 3.32 -39.97 -1.08
N VAL A 42 3.91 -39.65 -2.23
CA VAL A 42 4.33 -40.64 -3.24
C VAL A 42 5.42 -41.55 -2.68
N GLY A 43 6.42 -41.00 -1.99
CA GLY A 43 7.47 -41.79 -1.34
C GLY A 43 6.93 -42.75 -0.30
N LEU A 44 5.95 -42.32 0.51
CA LEU A 44 5.28 -43.15 1.51
C LEU A 44 4.43 -44.26 0.88
N PHE A 45 3.84 -44.02 -0.30
CA PHE A 45 3.08 -45.04 -1.02
C PHE A 45 3.96 -46.24 -1.42
N PHE A 46 5.22 -46.01 -1.80
CA PHE A 46 6.17 -47.09 -2.10
C PHE A 46 6.63 -47.90 -0.88
N VAL A 47 6.45 -47.40 0.35
CA VAL A 47 6.79 -48.13 1.59
C VAL A 47 5.76 -49.22 1.92
N GLY A 48 4.55 -49.17 1.36
CA GLY A 48 3.58 -50.27 1.39
C GLY A 48 3.01 -50.66 2.78
N ARG A 49 3.25 -49.86 3.82
CA ARG A 49 2.77 -50.11 5.19
C ARG A 49 1.46 -49.38 5.46
N ALA A 50 0.55 -49.99 6.22
CA ALA A 50 -0.78 -49.42 6.50
C ALA A 50 -0.76 -47.99 7.08
N TRP A 51 0.21 -47.67 7.95
CA TRP A 51 0.39 -46.33 8.52
C TRP A 51 0.84 -45.29 7.49
N ALA A 52 1.51 -45.71 6.41
CA ALA A 52 1.98 -44.84 5.34
C ALA A 52 0.80 -44.31 4.49
N THR A 53 -0.26 -45.11 4.34
CA THR A 53 -1.52 -44.71 3.68
C THR A 53 -2.24 -43.58 4.42
N VAL A 54 -2.31 -43.67 5.76
CA VAL A 54 -2.93 -42.63 6.60
C VAL A 54 -2.15 -41.33 6.50
N LEU A 55 -0.82 -41.41 6.57
CA LEU A 55 0.06 -40.24 6.43
C LEU A 55 -0.01 -39.63 5.02
N GLY A 56 -0.13 -40.46 3.99
CA GLY A 56 -0.35 -40.01 2.60
C GLY A 56 -1.65 -39.23 2.43
N PHE A 57 -2.75 -39.65 3.08
CA PHE A 57 -4.02 -38.93 3.02
C PHE A 57 -3.93 -37.54 3.68
N VAL A 58 -3.24 -37.43 4.82
CA VAL A 58 -2.98 -36.15 5.50
C VAL A 58 -2.16 -35.21 4.60
N LEU A 59 -1.15 -35.74 3.90
CA LEU A 59 -0.32 -34.97 2.98
C LEU A 59 -1.13 -34.45 1.77
N VAL A 60 -2.01 -35.28 1.21
CA VAL A 60 -2.90 -34.86 0.11
C VAL A 60 -3.89 -33.79 0.58
N ALA A 61 -4.49 -33.95 1.76
CA ALA A 61 -5.38 -32.93 2.33
C ALA A 61 -4.64 -31.60 2.56
N GLY A 62 -3.39 -31.65 3.03
CA GLY A 62 -2.52 -30.48 3.16
C GLY A 62 -2.24 -29.81 1.81
N ALA A 63 -1.91 -30.60 0.77
CA ALA A 63 -1.68 -30.08 -0.57
C ALA A 63 -2.92 -29.42 -1.18
N VAL A 64 -4.11 -30.03 -1.03
CA VAL A 64 -5.38 -29.43 -1.46
C VAL A 64 -5.64 -28.11 -0.74
N THR A 65 -5.37 -28.05 0.57
CA THR A 65 -5.52 -26.82 1.36
C THR A 65 -4.57 -25.72 0.87
N CYS A 66 -3.31 -26.05 0.55
CA CYS A 66 -2.36 -25.10 -0.03
C CYS A 66 -2.80 -24.59 -1.41
N VAL A 67 -3.25 -25.49 -2.31
CA VAL A 67 -3.76 -25.11 -3.64
C VAL A 67 -5.00 -24.22 -3.50
N TRP A 68 -5.90 -24.57 -2.59
CA TRP A 68 -7.07 -23.76 -2.28
C TRP A 68 -6.70 -22.35 -1.84
N LEU A 69 -5.75 -22.20 -0.91
CA LEU A 69 -5.25 -20.90 -0.46
C LEU A 69 -4.65 -20.09 -1.62
N VAL A 70 -3.87 -20.71 -2.50
CA VAL A 70 -3.29 -20.02 -3.67
C VAL A 70 -4.36 -19.47 -4.62
N LEU A 71 -5.46 -20.21 -4.82
CA LEU A 71 -6.56 -19.80 -5.70
C LEU A 71 -7.55 -18.82 -5.03
N TRP A 72 -7.70 -18.89 -3.71
CA TRP A 72 -8.71 -18.13 -2.98
C TRP A 72 -8.20 -16.79 -2.45
N VAL A 73 -6.97 -16.73 -1.96
CA VAL A 73 -6.32 -15.47 -1.49
C VAL A 73 -6.45 -14.33 -2.51
N PRO A 74 -6.12 -14.49 -3.81
CA PRO A 74 -6.21 -13.39 -4.76
C PRO A 74 -7.65 -12.95 -5.07
N ARG A 75 -8.68 -13.75 -4.73
CA ARG A 75 -10.09 -13.38 -4.94
C ARG A 75 -10.68 -12.56 -3.80
N LYS A 76 -10.09 -12.63 -2.60
CA LYS A 76 -10.58 -11.93 -1.39
C LYS A 76 -9.83 -10.64 -1.08
N VAL A 77 -8.70 -10.40 -1.73
CA VAL A 77 -8.10 -9.06 -1.76
C VAL A 77 -9.07 -8.21 -2.58
N GLY A 78 -9.75 -7.27 -1.93
CA GLY A 78 -10.63 -6.30 -2.58
C GLY A 78 -9.96 -5.73 -3.84
N SER A 79 -10.75 -5.40 -4.86
CA SER A 79 -10.18 -4.97 -6.13
C SER A 79 -9.23 -3.81 -5.83
N ILE A 80 -8.04 -3.80 -6.44
CA ILE A 80 -7.13 -2.64 -6.32
C ILE A 80 -7.89 -1.36 -6.70
N ASP A 81 -8.85 -1.49 -7.60
CA ASP A 81 -9.82 -0.47 -8.00
C ASP A 81 -10.59 0.11 -6.79
N ASP A 82 -11.03 -0.72 -5.85
CA ASP A 82 -11.75 -0.29 -4.65
C ASP A 82 -10.82 0.49 -3.71
N LEU A 83 -9.54 0.11 -3.63
CA LEU A 83 -8.56 0.87 -2.85
C LEU A 83 -8.32 2.28 -3.40
N TYR A 84 -8.38 2.48 -4.72
CA TYR A 84 -8.23 3.82 -5.30
C TYR A 84 -9.54 4.61 -5.25
N ARG A 85 -10.68 3.95 -5.40
CA ARG A 85 -12.01 4.59 -5.40
C ARG A 85 -12.45 5.03 -4.01
N ASP A 86 -12.29 4.16 -3.00
CA ASP A 86 -12.86 4.35 -1.67
C ASP A 86 -12.00 5.26 -0.78
N ASN A 87 -10.75 5.52 -1.18
CA ASN A 87 -9.80 6.31 -0.40
C ASN A 87 -9.65 7.73 -0.97
N PRO A 88 -9.41 8.73 -0.09
CA PRO A 88 -9.35 10.11 -0.54
C PRO A 88 -8.04 10.44 -1.25
N VAL A 89 -8.14 11.31 -2.25
CA VAL A 89 -7.01 11.89 -2.98
C VAL A 89 -6.34 12.98 -2.13
N VAL A 90 -5.02 12.85 -2.01
CA VAL A 90 -4.15 13.71 -1.19
C VAL A 90 -2.91 14.13 -1.97
N PRO A 91 -2.35 15.31 -1.70
CA PRO A 91 -1.10 15.73 -2.31
C PRO A 91 0.08 14.96 -1.72
N ALA A 92 1.01 14.58 -2.58
CA ALA A 92 2.33 14.17 -2.17
C ALA A 92 3.40 14.82 -3.05
N VAL A 93 4.52 15.19 -2.45
CA VAL A 93 5.69 15.75 -3.15
C VAL A 93 6.89 14.85 -2.92
N VAL A 94 7.83 14.85 -3.86
CA VAL A 94 9.12 14.18 -3.65
C VAL A 94 9.92 15.00 -2.64
N GLY A 95 10.03 14.51 -1.41
CA GLY A 95 10.73 15.20 -0.33
C GLY A 95 12.23 14.96 -0.32
N ALA A 96 12.68 13.73 -0.65
CA ALA A 96 14.10 13.40 -0.73
C ALA A 96 14.40 12.32 -1.77
N LEU A 97 15.59 12.38 -2.37
CA LEU A 97 16.11 11.33 -3.24
C LEU A 97 16.98 10.37 -2.43
N GLN A 98 16.73 9.07 -2.58
CA GLN A 98 17.48 8.02 -1.87
C GLN A 98 18.32 7.21 -2.87
N PRO A 99 19.40 6.55 -2.43
CA PRO A 99 20.23 5.72 -3.32
C PRO A 99 19.46 4.61 -4.04
N ARG A 100 18.40 4.08 -3.41
CA ARG A 100 17.57 2.98 -3.93
C ARG A 100 16.10 3.40 -4.20
N GLY A 101 15.78 4.68 -4.07
CA GLY A 101 14.37 5.10 -4.01
C GLY A 101 14.17 6.60 -3.97
N VAL A 102 12.95 7.00 -3.67
CA VAL A 102 12.62 8.37 -3.28
C VAL A 102 11.72 8.33 -2.05
N THR A 103 11.78 9.38 -1.24
CA THR A 103 10.87 9.58 -0.12
C THR A 103 9.83 10.59 -0.54
N LEU A 104 8.56 10.17 -0.53
CA LEU A 104 7.42 11.05 -0.72
C LEU A 104 7.02 11.64 0.64
N LEU A 105 6.64 12.92 0.63
CA LEU A 105 6.04 13.64 1.75
C LEU A 105 4.61 13.99 1.35
N SER A 106 3.63 13.73 2.20
CA SER A 106 2.21 13.98 1.92
C SER A 106 1.51 14.59 3.12
N LEU A 107 0.54 15.45 2.84
CA LEU A 107 -0.34 16.07 3.82
C LEU A 107 -1.66 15.32 3.79
N LEU A 108 -2.12 14.85 4.94
CA LEU A 108 -3.34 14.08 5.02
C LEU A 108 -4.08 14.30 6.34
N ASP A 109 -5.40 14.29 6.25
CA ASP A 109 -6.28 14.27 7.40
C ASP A 109 -6.33 12.83 7.96
N VAL A 110 -5.84 12.68 9.19
CA VAL A 110 -5.79 11.40 9.89
C VAL A 110 -6.98 11.20 10.84
N ALA A 111 -7.92 12.15 10.90
CA ALA A 111 -9.14 11.99 11.68
C ALA A 111 -10.03 10.88 11.11
N LYS A 112 -10.72 10.17 11.99
CA LYS A 112 -11.79 9.24 11.60
C LYS A 112 -13.01 10.04 11.10
N PRO A 113 -13.79 9.48 10.16
CA PRO A 113 -14.99 10.16 9.67
C PRO A 113 -15.92 10.58 10.81
N GLY A 114 -16.32 11.85 10.82
CA GLY A 114 -17.21 12.43 11.83
C GLY A 114 -16.50 13.17 12.97
N ASN A 115 -15.17 13.10 13.05
CA ASN A 115 -14.37 13.88 14.01
C ASN A 115 -13.84 15.16 13.38
N GLU A 116 -13.32 16.07 14.22
CA GLU A 116 -12.60 17.26 13.75
C GLU A 116 -11.35 16.85 12.93
N PRO A 117 -11.07 17.51 11.80
CA PRO A 117 -9.90 17.23 10.97
C PRO A 117 -8.62 17.28 11.79
N LYS A 118 -7.70 16.35 11.54
CA LYS A 118 -6.38 16.33 12.18
C LYS A 118 -5.34 16.10 11.10
N TYR A 119 -4.66 17.16 10.68
CA TYR A 119 -3.66 17.05 9.62
C TYR A 119 -2.34 16.49 10.13
N ALA A 120 -1.75 15.60 9.34
CA ALA A 120 -0.42 15.06 9.56
C ALA A 120 0.41 15.14 8.28
N LEU A 121 1.71 15.34 8.45
CA LEU A 121 2.69 15.05 7.43
C LEU A 121 3.10 13.59 7.53
N VAL A 122 2.98 12.84 6.43
CA VAL A 122 3.36 11.43 6.34
C VAL A 122 4.42 11.25 5.28
N THR A 123 5.42 10.44 5.61
CA THR A 123 6.47 10.06 4.66
C THR A 123 6.30 8.61 4.20
N ARG A 124 6.59 8.37 2.92
CA ARG A 124 6.65 7.01 2.37
C ARG A 124 7.85 6.86 1.44
N ASN A 125 8.67 5.85 1.73
CA ASN A 125 9.74 5.45 0.82
C ASN A 125 9.18 4.58 -0.30
N ILE A 126 9.50 4.94 -1.54
CA ILE A 126 9.15 4.18 -2.72
C ILE A 126 10.41 3.84 -3.52
N ALA A 127 10.42 2.67 -4.17
CA ALA A 127 11.53 2.28 -5.02
C ALA A 127 11.53 3.13 -6.30
N ARG A 128 12.71 3.60 -6.70
CA ARG A 128 12.87 4.42 -7.90
C ARG A 128 12.86 3.52 -9.13
N ARG A 129 12.05 3.84 -10.13
CA ARG A 129 12.07 3.10 -11.40
C ARG A 129 13.23 3.55 -12.29
N PRO A 130 13.82 2.65 -13.10
CA PRO A 130 14.98 2.96 -13.95
C PRO A 130 14.77 4.12 -14.94
N LEU A 131 13.52 4.39 -15.33
CA LEU A 131 13.17 5.43 -16.30
C LEU A 131 12.53 6.67 -15.66
N GLN A 132 12.34 6.69 -14.34
CA GLN A 132 11.68 7.81 -13.65
C GLN A 132 12.73 8.83 -13.18
N ARG A 133 12.72 10.00 -13.83
CA ARG A 133 13.54 11.15 -13.44
C ARG A 133 12.75 12.03 -12.48
N LEU A 134 12.66 11.59 -11.22
CA LEU A 134 12.10 12.39 -10.14
C LEU A 134 13.16 13.34 -9.58
N ARG A 135 12.72 14.54 -9.23
CA ARG A 135 13.47 15.58 -8.54
C ARG A 135 12.73 15.93 -7.25
N VAL A 136 13.46 16.44 -6.27
CA VAL A 136 12.86 17.00 -5.06
C VAL A 136 11.90 18.12 -5.45
N GLY A 137 10.71 18.13 -4.86
CA GLY A 137 9.63 19.05 -5.16
C GLY A 137 8.69 18.64 -6.31
N ASP A 138 8.98 17.56 -7.05
CA ASP A 138 8.03 17.07 -8.06
C ASP A 138 6.72 16.64 -7.38
N ARG A 139 5.59 17.03 -7.98
CA ARG A 139 4.24 16.71 -7.50
C ARG A 139 3.84 15.30 -7.91
N VAL A 140 3.28 14.56 -6.98
CA VAL A 140 2.86 13.17 -7.13
C VAL A 140 1.49 13.00 -6.46
N PRO A 141 0.37 13.11 -7.21
CA PRO A 141 -0.94 12.90 -6.62
C PRO A 141 -1.08 11.45 -6.13
N ALA A 142 -1.62 11.29 -4.92
CA ALA A 142 -1.71 10.01 -4.23
C ALA A 142 -3.08 9.82 -3.58
N VAL A 143 -3.38 8.60 -3.16
CA VAL A 143 -4.53 8.30 -2.29
C VAL A 143 -4.04 7.96 -0.88
N ALA A 144 -4.77 8.42 0.15
CA ALA A 144 -4.45 8.11 1.54
C ALA A 144 -5.17 6.84 1.99
N LEU A 145 -4.39 5.83 2.39
CA LEU A 145 -4.90 4.61 2.99
C LEU A 145 -4.77 4.72 4.49
N CYS A 146 -5.92 4.82 5.14
CA CYS A 146 -6.05 4.92 6.58
C CYS A 146 -6.68 3.63 7.12
N ASN A 147 -6.09 3.05 8.16
CA ASN A 147 -6.60 1.84 8.80
C ASN A 147 -6.19 1.81 10.28
N ASP A 148 -6.91 1.04 11.09
CA ASP A 148 -6.55 0.77 12.48
C ASP A 148 -5.84 -0.57 12.60
N ARG A 149 -4.90 -0.71 13.56
CA ARG A 149 -4.29 -2.01 13.84
C ARG A 149 -5.27 -2.95 14.51
N SER A 150 -6.21 -2.39 15.26
CA SER A 150 -7.25 -3.12 15.98
C SER A 150 -8.64 -2.73 15.47
N ARG A 151 -9.54 -3.71 15.36
CA ARG A 151 -10.94 -3.47 14.96
C ARG A 151 -11.76 -2.70 16.00
N HIS A 152 -11.19 -2.47 17.18
CA HIS A 152 -11.85 -1.84 18.33
C HIS A 152 -11.16 -0.54 18.75
N SER A 153 -10.37 0.06 17.87
CA SER A 153 -9.73 1.34 18.17
C SER A 153 -10.78 2.42 18.35
N THR A 154 -10.84 2.99 19.56
CA THR A 154 -11.73 4.10 19.93
C THR A 154 -11.08 5.46 19.75
N ASP A 155 -9.85 5.51 19.23
CA ASP A 155 -9.13 6.76 19.03
C ASP A 155 -9.77 7.59 17.91
N ASP A 156 -9.72 8.92 18.04
CA ASP A 156 -10.27 9.84 17.05
C ASP A 156 -9.51 9.85 15.72
N THR A 157 -8.29 9.29 15.71
CA THR A 157 -7.38 9.28 14.55
C THR A 157 -7.03 7.87 14.15
N TRP A 158 -6.77 7.67 12.86
CA TRP A 158 -6.29 6.41 12.32
C TRP A 158 -4.90 6.05 12.85
N GLU A 159 -4.71 4.81 13.29
CA GLU A 159 -3.42 4.35 13.81
C GLU A 159 -2.38 4.12 12.71
N MET A 160 -2.82 3.59 11.56
CA MET A 160 -1.98 3.33 10.40
C MET A 160 -2.42 4.23 9.25
N VAL A 161 -1.48 5.04 8.76
CA VAL A 161 -1.71 5.92 7.62
C VAL A 161 -0.58 5.72 6.64
N THR A 162 -0.90 5.52 5.37
CA THR A 162 0.07 5.40 4.30
C THR A 162 -0.50 5.98 3.01
N ILE A 163 0.35 6.29 2.05
CA ILE A 163 -0.06 6.89 0.78
C ILE A 163 0.25 5.97 -0.39
N MET A 164 -0.62 5.90 -1.39
CA MET A 164 -0.34 5.18 -2.63
C MET A 164 -0.41 6.15 -3.82
N PRO A 165 0.70 6.35 -4.54
CA PRO A 165 0.69 7.17 -5.76
C PRO A 165 -0.34 6.65 -6.77
N ILE A 166 -1.08 7.57 -7.40
CA ILE A 166 -2.07 7.22 -8.43
C ILE A 166 -1.39 6.66 -9.68
N GLU A 167 -0.15 7.08 -9.95
CA GLU A 167 0.69 6.55 -11.04
C GLU A 167 1.03 5.06 -10.92
N TRP A 168 0.73 4.43 -9.78
CA TRP A 168 0.81 2.97 -9.64
C TRP A 168 -0.44 2.29 -10.18
N GLY A 169 -1.60 2.93 -10.07
CA GLY A 169 -2.88 2.41 -10.56
C GLY A 169 -3.09 2.65 -12.05
N THR A 170 -2.50 3.70 -12.62
CA THR A 170 -2.68 4.03 -14.03
C THR A 170 -1.42 4.67 -14.64
N ARG A 171 -1.31 4.60 -15.97
CA ARG A 171 -0.32 5.33 -16.77
C ARG A 171 -0.94 6.49 -17.56
N ASP A 172 -2.26 6.66 -17.48
CA ASP A 172 -2.96 7.69 -18.24
C ASP A 172 -2.65 9.09 -17.67
N ALA A 173 -1.97 9.90 -18.49
CA ALA A 173 -1.62 11.27 -18.14
C ALA A 173 -2.85 12.14 -17.87
N GLY A 174 -3.99 11.87 -18.50
CA GLY A 174 -5.24 12.59 -18.26
C GLY A 174 -5.86 12.32 -16.89
N VAL A 175 -5.68 11.10 -16.36
CA VAL A 175 -6.08 10.77 -14.98
C VAL A 175 -5.15 11.46 -13.98
N LEU A 176 -3.84 11.42 -14.22
CA LEU A 176 -2.86 12.07 -13.34
C LEU A 176 -3.05 13.59 -13.28
N ALA A 177 -3.27 14.24 -14.43
CA ALA A 177 -3.52 15.67 -14.48
C ALA A 177 -4.83 16.07 -13.78
N ARG A 178 -5.91 15.28 -13.91
CA ARG A 178 -7.14 15.50 -13.14
C ARG A 178 -6.92 15.35 -11.64
N ALA A 179 -6.22 14.31 -11.22
CA ALA A 179 -5.93 14.08 -9.81
C ALA A 179 -5.11 15.22 -9.20
N GLU A 180 -4.13 15.75 -9.95
CA GLU A 180 -3.37 16.92 -9.52
C GLU A 180 -4.25 18.18 -9.42
N ALA A 181 -5.13 18.39 -10.39
CA ALA A 181 -6.02 19.56 -10.45
C ALA A 181 -7.14 19.55 -9.38
N GLU A 182 -7.55 18.37 -8.91
CA GLU A 182 -8.51 18.24 -7.81
C GLU A 182 -7.93 18.68 -6.46
N ILE A 183 -6.61 18.72 -6.35
CA ILE A 183 -5.93 19.11 -5.12
C ILE A 183 -5.71 20.64 -5.11
N PRO A 184 -6.18 21.36 -4.07
CA PRO A 184 -6.04 22.81 -3.94
C PRO A 184 -4.58 23.24 -3.88
N ALA A 185 -4.29 24.42 -4.45
CA ALA A 185 -2.95 25.00 -4.46
C ALA A 185 -2.36 25.17 -3.06
N VAL A 186 -3.18 25.54 -2.07
CA VAL A 186 -2.74 25.72 -0.68
C VAL A 186 -2.11 24.47 -0.07
N GLU A 187 -2.64 23.28 -0.38
CA GLU A 187 -2.07 22.03 0.13
C GLU A 187 -0.73 21.72 -0.53
N TRP A 188 -0.59 22.05 -1.82
CA TRP A 188 0.68 21.94 -2.55
C TRP A 188 1.74 22.89 -2.00
N ASP A 189 1.38 24.15 -1.80
CA ASP A 189 2.29 25.20 -1.32
C ASP A 189 2.71 24.92 0.13
N PHE A 190 1.78 24.46 0.97
CA PHE A 190 2.08 24.04 2.32
C PHE A 190 3.07 22.86 2.36
N LEU A 191 2.85 21.84 1.53
CA LEU A 191 3.80 20.72 1.43
C LEU A 191 5.17 21.15 0.92
N ALA A 192 5.21 22.03 -0.09
CA ALA A 192 6.45 22.56 -0.62
C ALA A 192 7.26 23.31 0.45
N SER A 193 6.59 24.03 1.35
CA SER A 193 7.24 24.73 2.48
C SER A 193 7.83 23.79 3.54
N ARG A 194 7.36 22.54 3.61
CA ARG A 194 7.73 21.54 4.62
C ARG A 194 8.62 20.41 4.08
N ILE A 195 9.13 20.53 2.85
CA ILE A 195 10.00 19.53 2.23
C ILE A 195 11.24 19.23 3.09
N ASP A 196 11.82 20.24 3.73
CA ASP A 196 13.02 20.08 4.56
C ASP A 196 12.79 19.19 5.81
N GLU A 197 11.53 19.04 6.26
CA GLU A 197 11.16 18.17 7.38
C GLU A 197 11.11 16.68 6.97
N THR A 198 11.18 16.37 5.68
CA THR A 198 11.04 15.00 5.15
C THR A 198 11.95 14.01 5.87
N GLU A 199 13.23 14.33 6.06
CA GLU A 199 14.18 13.40 6.68
C GLU A 199 13.94 13.19 8.18
N ALA A 200 13.52 14.25 8.89
CA ALA A 200 13.13 14.15 10.29
C ALA A 200 11.90 13.26 10.46
N ILE A 201 10.88 13.47 9.62
CA ILE A 201 9.65 12.68 9.67
C ILE A 201 9.92 11.23 9.26
N ARG A 202 10.75 11.00 8.23
CA ARG A 202 11.12 9.66 7.75
C ARG A 202 11.84 8.82 8.80
N THR A 203 12.67 9.44 9.63
CA THR A 203 13.42 8.76 10.69
C THR A 203 12.62 8.62 11.99
N SER A 204 11.46 9.30 12.09
CA SER A 204 10.55 9.16 13.23
C SER A 204 9.95 7.76 13.33
N ARG A 205 9.60 7.34 14.55
CA ARG A 205 9.03 6.01 14.83
C ARG A 205 7.75 5.72 14.04
N LEU A 206 6.92 6.73 13.82
CA LEU A 206 5.62 6.59 13.18
C LEU A 206 5.65 7.00 11.70
N THR A 207 6.80 7.45 11.19
CA THR A 207 6.93 8.01 9.83
C THR A 207 5.92 9.12 9.52
N ARG A 208 5.37 9.74 10.57
CA ARG A 208 4.33 10.76 10.55
C ARG A 208 4.53 11.77 11.65
N GLN A 209 4.10 13.00 11.40
CA GLN A 209 4.10 14.09 12.35
C GLN A 209 2.75 14.80 12.29
N LEU A 210 2.08 14.89 13.44
CA LEU A 210 0.85 15.67 13.57
C LEU A 210 1.21 17.16 13.53
N ILE A 211 0.41 17.92 12.80
CA ILE A 211 0.58 19.36 12.66
C ILE A 211 -0.35 20.03 13.68
N PRO A 212 0.18 20.85 14.60
CA PRO A 212 -0.68 21.56 15.53
C PRO A 212 -1.54 22.60 14.78
N ALA A 213 -2.77 22.84 15.28
CA ALA A 213 -3.81 23.57 14.55
C ALA A 213 -3.50 25.05 14.30
N ASP A 214 -2.59 25.62 15.08
CA ASP A 214 -2.05 26.96 14.92
C ASP A 214 -1.15 27.09 13.68
N GLU A 215 -0.50 26.01 13.25
CA GLU A 215 0.36 25.97 12.07
C GLU A 215 -0.40 25.68 10.75
N TRP A 216 -1.72 25.47 10.82
CA TRP A 216 -2.52 25.21 9.61
C TRP A 216 -2.70 26.49 8.79
N PRO A 217 -2.62 26.40 7.45
CA PRO A 217 -3.11 27.44 6.57
C PRO A 217 -4.56 27.80 6.94
N ASP A 218 -4.92 29.10 6.88
CA ASP A 218 -6.26 29.55 7.24
C ASP A 218 -7.36 28.88 6.41
N GLU A 219 -7.05 28.48 5.19
CA GLU A 219 -7.95 27.77 4.27
C GLU A 219 -8.18 26.29 4.64
N LEU A 220 -7.36 25.74 5.55
CA LEU A 220 -7.48 24.37 6.08
C LEU A 220 -8.06 24.32 7.50
N ARG A 221 -8.33 25.48 8.12
CA ARG A 221 -8.96 25.59 9.45
C ARG A 221 -10.48 25.41 9.41
#